data_AF-A0A562TE07-F1
#
_entry.id   AF-A0A562TE07-F1
#
_cell.length_a   1.000
_cell.length_b   1.000
_cell.length_c   1.000
_cell.angle_alpha   90.00
_cell.angle_beta   90.00
_cell.angle_gamma   90.00
#
_symmetry.space_group_name_H-M   'P 1'
#
loop_
_entity.id
_entity.type
_entity.pdbx_description
1 polymer ?
#
loop_
_entity_poly.entity_id
_entity_poly.type
_entity_poly.pdbx_seq_one_letter_code
_entity_poly.pdbx_strand_id
1 'polypeptide(L)'
;MEENFSNYFDQTGKVAREYLETRLDLVKLQAAGKLSKALGLFFSITMAFLLFFFVIVFLGMVVGFWIGEMTGSFTIGFSCAAGLFVLLLVVLLVFRKSLIQRPLSNLLIAEMVEEMEEREQETPLND
;
A
#
# COMPACT_ATOMS: atom_id res chain seq x y z
N MET A 1 -25.91 52.13 -17.05
CA MET A 1 -24.66 51.75 -16.35
C MET A 1 -24.71 50.34 -15.74
N GLU A 2 -25.89 49.74 -15.52
CA GLU A 2 -26.02 48.38 -14.93
C GLU A 2 -25.65 47.20 -15.85
N GLU A 3 -25.80 47.32 -17.17
CA GLU A 3 -25.55 46.19 -18.10
C GLU A 3 -24.08 45.78 -18.22
N ASN A 4 -23.14 46.70 -17.95
CA ASN A 4 -21.71 46.39 -17.98
C ASN A 4 -21.27 45.59 -16.75
N PHE A 5 -21.81 45.88 -15.57
CA PHE A 5 -21.46 45.19 -14.32
C PHE A 5 -21.84 43.71 -14.31
N SER A 6 -22.99 43.37 -14.91
CA SER A 6 -23.43 41.97 -15.03
C SER A 6 -22.49 41.15 -15.94
N ASN A 7 -21.97 41.76 -17.00
CA ASN A 7 -21.09 41.09 -17.96
C ASN A 7 -19.70 40.77 -17.36
N TYR A 8 -19.17 41.65 -16.50
CA TYR A 8 -17.93 41.37 -15.77
C TYR A 8 -18.09 40.26 -14.73
N PHE A 9 -19.26 40.17 -14.09
CA PHE A 9 -19.54 39.11 -13.11
C PHE A 9 -19.68 37.74 -13.78
N ASP A 10 -20.32 37.69 -14.95
CA ASP A 10 -20.42 36.48 -15.77
C ASP A 10 -19.06 36.05 -16.35
N GLN A 11 -18.23 36.99 -16.81
CA GLN A 11 -16.87 36.68 -17.27
C GLN A 11 -15.97 36.19 -16.14
N THR A 12 -16.04 36.80 -14.96
CA THR A 12 -15.27 36.35 -13.78
C THR A 12 -15.73 34.97 -13.31
N GLY A 13 -17.04 34.71 -13.35
CA GLY A 13 -17.61 33.40 -13.06
C GLY A 13 -17.17 32.31 -14.05
N LYS A 14 -17.04 32.64 -15.34
CA LYS A 14 -16.51 31.73 -16.37
C LYS A 14 -15.03 31.39 -16.16
N VAL A 15 -14.18 32.39 -15.93
CA VAL A 15 -12.75 32.18 -15.71
C VAL A 15 -12.50 31.40 -14.40
N ALA A 16 -13.28 31.68 -13.35
CA ALA A 16 -13.22 30.92 -12.10
C ALA A 16 -13.65 29.46 -12.29
N ARG A 17 -14.69 29.20 -13.12
CA ARG A 17 -15.12 27.84 -13.48
C ARG A 17 -14.04 27.07 -14.23
N GLU A 18 -13.43 27.69 -15.23
CA GLU A 18 -12.40 27.06 -16.08
C GLU A 18 -11.12 26.75 -15.27
N TYR A 19 -10.76 27.61 -14.31
CA TYR A 19 -9.70 27.34 -13.34
C TYR A 19 -10.03 26.19 -12.39
N LEU A 20 -11.28 26.09 -11.93
CA LEU A 20 -11.74 25.00 -11.07
C LEU A 20 -11.82 23.67 -11.82
N GLU A 21 -12.23 23.69 -13.09
CA GLU A 21 -12.30 22.50 -13.96
C GLU A 21 -10.90 21.93 -14.22
N THR A 22 -9.94 22.79 -14.58
CA THR A 22 -8.55 22.38 -14.82
C THR A 22 -7.91 21.80 -13.55
N ARG A 23 -8.18 22.39 -12.37
CA ARG A 23 -7.69 21.86 -11.10
C ARG A 23 -8.35 20.55 -10.72
N LEU A 24 -9.64 20.37 -11.02
CA LEU A 24 -10.34 19.11 -10.78
C LEU A 24 -9.81 17.98 -11.66
N ASP A 25 -9.48 18.25 -12.91
CA ASP A 25 -8.89 17.25 -13.81
C ASP A 25 -7.47 16.86 -13.38
N LEU A 26 -6.65 17.84 -12.97
CA LEU A 26 -5.32 17.55 -12.40
C LEU A 26 -5.43 16.72 -11.11
N VAL A 27 -6.36 17.05 -10.22
CA VAL A 27 -6.59 16.27 -8.98
C VAL A 27 -7.10 14.86 -9.30
N LYS A 28 -8.00 14.69 -10.28
CA LYS A 28 -8.47 13.36 -10.73
C LYS A 28 -7.33 12.52 -11.28
N LEU A 29 -6.50 13.10 -12.15
CA LEU A 29 -5.43 12.38 -12.81
C LEU A 29 -4.33 11.99 -11.81
N GLN A 30 -3.96 12.92 -10.93
CA GLN A 30 -2.99 12.66 -9.86
C GLN A 30 -3.54 11.68 -8.82
N ALA A 31 -4.84 11.77 -8.47
CA ALA A 31 -5.49 10.79 -7.59
C ALA A 31 -5.54 9.40 -8.22
N ALA A 32 -5.89 9.28 -9.51
CA ALA A 32 -5.93 8.01 -10.22
C ALA A 32 -4.53 7.35 -10.33
N GLY A 33 -3.49 8.15 -10.59
CA GLY A 33 -2.09 7.70 -10.59
C GLY A 33 -1.65 7.20 -9.20
N LYS A 34 -1.87 7.99 -8.16
CA LYS A 34 -1.54 7.62 -6.76
C LYS A 34 -2.34 6.40 -6.27
N LEU A 35 -3.62 6.31 -6.62
CA LEU A 35 -4.47 5.14 -6.34
C LEU A 35 -3.94 3.89 -7.03
N SER A 36 -3.58 3.98 -8.30
CA SER A 36 -3.06 2.83 -9.06
C SER A 36 -1.74 2.33 -8.49
N LYS A 37 -0.82 3.24 -8.13
CA LYS A 37 0.46 2.87 -7.52
C LYS A 37 0.30 2.29 -6.12
N ALA A 38 -0.59 2.87 -5.31
CA ALA A 38 -0.95 2.32 -4.00
C ALA A 38 -1.59 0.93 -4.12
N LEU A 39 -2.54 0.74 -5.04
CA LEU A 39 -3.18 -0.56 -5.29
C LEU A 39 -2.17 -1.59 -5.79
N GLY A 40 -1.26 -1.21 -6.69
CA GLY A 40 -0.18 -2.08 -7.16
C GLY A 40 0.75 -2.53 -6.04
N LEU A 41 1.13 -1.60 -5.15
CA LEU A 41 1.91 -1.90 -3.96
C LEU A 41 1.15 -2.82 -2.99
N PHE A 42 -0.11 -2.51 -2.71
CA PHE A 42 -0.97 -3.32 -1.86
C PHE A 42 -1.10 -4.74 -2.42
N PHE A 43 -1.29 -4.89 -3.72
CA PHE A 43 -1.35 -6.20 -4.37
C PHE A 43 -0.03 -6.95 -4.25
N SER A 44 1.10 -6.29 -4.50
CA SER A 44 2.42 -6.91 -4.40
C SER A 44 2.72 -7.41 -2.99
N ILE A 45 2.47 -6.57 -1.97
CA ILE A 45 2.63 -6.95 -0.56
C ILE A 45 1.67 -8.07 -0.18
N THR A 46 0.40 -7.97 -0.58
CA THR A 46 -0.62 -8.99 -0.29
C THR A 46 -0.25 -10.33 -0.92
N MET A 47 0.23 -10.33 -2.16
CA MET A 47 0.65 -11.54 -2.86
C MET A 47 1.87 -12.19 -2.20
N ALA A 48 2.88 -11.40 -1.83
CA ALA A 48 4.04 -11.88 -1.11
C ALA A 48 3.66 -12.46 0.26
N PHE A 49 2.78 -11.77 1.01
CA PHE A 49 2.28 -12.23 2.29
C PHE A 49 1.49 -13.54 2.17
N LEU A 50 0.64 -13.66 1.15
CA LEU A 50 -0.13 -14.87 0.87
C LEU A 50 0.80 -16.06 0.57
N LEU A 51 1.81 -15.86 -0.30
CA LEU A 51 2.78 -16.90 -0.61
C LEU A 51 3.57 -17.34 0.63
N PHE A 52 4.04 -16.38 1.43
CA PHE A 52 4.74 -16.65 2.68
C PHE A 52 3.86 -17.42 3.67
N PHE A 53 2.58 -17.06 3.79
CA PHE A 53 1.62 -17.77 4.61
C PHE A 53 1.48 -19.25 4.19
N PHE A 54 1.38 -19.52 2.88
CA PHE A 54 1.33 -20.90 2.37
C PHE A 54 2.58 -21.69 2.76
N VAL A 55 3.78 -21.12 2.59
CA VAL A 55 5.04 -21.80 2.96
C VAL A 55 5.04 -22.21 4.43
N ILE A 56 4.61 -21.33 5.33
CA ILE A 56 4.51 -21.64 6.76
C ILE A 56 3.52 -22.77 7.01
N VAL A 57 2.36 -22.75 6.35
CA VAL A 57 1.35 -23.81 6.49
C VAL A 57 1.92 -25.16 6.06
N PHE A 58 2.61 -25.22 4.93
CA PHE A 58 3.29 -26.44 4.47
C PHE A 58 4.36 -26.92 5.45
N LEU A 59 5.18 -26.03 6.00
CA LEU A 59 6.14 -26.41 7.05
C LEU A 59 5.45 -27.02 8.28
N GLY A 60 4.36 -26.41 8.75
CA GLY A 60 3.60 -26.94 9.87
C GLY A 60 3.00 -28.31 9.59
N MET A 61 2.54 -28.56 8.35
CA MET A 61 2.10 -29.90 7.93
C MET A 61 3.25 -30.91 7.98
N VAL A 62 4.44 -30.57 7.46
CA VAL A 62 5.62 -31.45 7.52
C VAL A 62 5.99 -31.81 8.95
N VAL A 63 6.05 -30.82 9.85
CA VAL A 63 6.33 -31.05 11.28
C VAL A 63 5.24 -31.91 11.92
N GLY A 64 3.97 -31.63 11.61
CA GLY A 64 2.84 -32.38 12.15
C GLY A 64 2.85 -33.84 11.72
N PHE A 65 3.14 -34.13 10.45
CA PHE A 65 3.28 -35.49 9.95
C PHE A 65 4.50 -36.20 10.53
N TRP A 66 5.65 -35.54 10.59
CA TRP A 66 6.88 -36.15 11.11
C TRP A 66 6.77 -36.54 12.58
N ILE A 67 6.21 -35.65 13.42
CA ILE A 67 5.95 -35.94 14.84
C ILE A 67 4.82 -36.97 14.98
N GLY A 68 3.79 -36.90 14.13
CA GLY A 68 2.68 -37.84 14.12
C GLY A 68 3.13 -39.27 13.83
N GLU A 69 4.05 -39.45 12.89
CA GLU A 69 4.63 -40.75 12.53
C GLU A 69 5.53 -41.31 13.64
N MET A 70 6.39 -40.47 14.26
CA MET A 70 7.21 -40.91 15.40
C MET A 70 6.40 -41.30 16.64
N THR A 71 5.27 -40.63 16.88
CA THR A 71 4.44 -40.87 18.08
C THR A 71 3.35 -41.92 17.82
N GLY A 72 3.19 -42.39 16.58
CA GLY A 72 2.14 -43.34 16.16
C GLY A 72 0.72 -42.76 16.23
N SER A 73 0.56 -41.46 16.48
CA SER A 73 -0.71 -40.77 16.59
C SER A 73 -0.64 -39.40 15.94
N PHE A 74 -1.39 -39.23 14.84
CA PHE A 74 -1.50 -37.96 14.13
C PHE A 74 -2.03 -36.83 15.01
N THR A 75 -2.84 -37.15 16.03
CA THR A 75 -3.42 -36.15 16.94
C THR A 75 -2.34 -35.39 17.71
N ILE A 76 -1.29 -36.10 18.16
CA ILE A 76 -0.18 -35.49 18.90
C ILE A 76 0.71 -34.67 17.97
N GLY A 77 0.98 -35.19 16.77
CA GLY A 77 1.75 -34.49 15.73
C GLY A 77 1.11 -33.16 15.34
N PHE A 78 -0.18 -33.17 15.01
CA PHE A 78 -0.91 -31.94 14.67
C PHE A 78 -1.10 -31.00 15.87
N SER A 79 -1.23 -31.52 17.10
CA SER A 79 -1.27 -30.65 18.29
C SER A 79 0.05 -29.91 18.50
N CYS A 80 1.19 -30.57 18.25
CA CYS A 80 2.49 -29.92 18.29
C CYS A 80 2.65 -28.87 17.17
N ALA A 81 2.23 -29.20 15.95
CA ALA A 81 2.21 -28.23 14.84
C ALA A 81 1.31 -27.03 15.16
N ALA A 82 0.13 -27.25 15.74
CA ALA A 82 -0.77 -26.18 16.19
C ALA A 82 -0.12 -25.29 17.24
N GLY A 83 0.59 -25.86 18.22
CA GLY A 83 1.40 -25.11 19.18
C GLY A 83 2.47 -24.24 18.48
N LEU A 84 3.13 -24.79 17.46
CA LEU A 84 4.12 -24.06 16.67
C LEU A 84 3.48 -22.91 15.88
N PHE A 85 2.29 -23.09 15.30
CA PHE A 85 1.53 -22.01 14.66
C PHE A 85 1.11 -20.93 15.65
N VAL A 86 0.69 -21.29 16.86
CA VAL A 86 0.34 -20.31 17.91
C VAL A 86 1.56 -19.48 18.31
N LEU A 87 2.71 -20.13 18.48
CA LEU A 87 3.97 -19.45 18.78
C LEU A 87 4.37 -18.50 17.64
N LEU A 88 4.26 -18.96 16.40
CA LEU A 88 4.53 -18.14 15.20
C LEU A 88 3.56 -16.96 15.11
N LEU A 89 2.29 -17.14 15.44
CA LEU A 89 1.29 -16.08 15.51
C LEU A 89 1.69 -15.02 16.56
N VAL A 90 2.13 -15.44 17.75
CA VAL A 90 2.61 -14.53 18.80
C VAL A 90 3.86 -13.76 18.32
N VAL A 91 4.83 -14.44 17.70
CA VAL A 91 6.00 -13.80 17.10
C VAL A 91 5.57 -12.79 16.04
N LEU A 92 4.64 -13.15 15.17
CA LEU A 92 4.12 -12.26 14.12
C LEU A 92 3.37 -11.06 14.71
N LEU A 93 2.64 -11.21 15.82
CA LEU A 93 2.00 -10.09 16.52
C LEU A 93 3.02 -9.14 17.15
N VAL A 94 4.11 -9.65 17.71
CA VAL A 94 5.21 -8.84 18.28
C VAL A 94 5.99 -8.14 17.17
N PHE A 95 6.37 -8.88 16.13
CA PHE A 95 7.10 -8.36 14.97
C PHE A 95 6.22 -7.60 13.97
N ARG A 96 4.89 -7.55 14.18
CA ARG A 96 3.91 -6.83 13.35
C ARG A 96 4.37 -5.42 13.02
N LYS A 97 4.92 -4.71 14.01
CA LYS A 97 5.45 -3.36 13.80
C LYS A 97 6.66 -3.34 12.88
N SER A 98 7.58 -4.30 13.00
CA SER A 98 8.84 -4.28 12.22
C SER A 98 8.69 -4.86 10.80
N LEU A 99 7.86 -5.89 10.60
CA LEU A 99 7.71 -6.56 9.29
C LEU A 99 6.74 -5.83 8.36
N ILE A 100 5.72 -5.16 8.89
CA ILE A 100 4.70 -4.47 8.07
C ILE A 100 4.99 -2.97 7.99
N GLN A 101 5.33 -2.30 9.11
CA GLN A 101 5.50 -0.84 9.05
C GLN A 101 6.78 -0.42 8.34
N ARG A 102 7.89 -1.17 8.47
CA ARG A 102 9.17 -0.77 7.87
C ARG A 102 9.20 -0.83 6.33
N PRO A 103 8.82 -1.92 5.65
CA PRO A 103 8.83 -1.93 4.19
C PRO A 103 7.77 -0.99 3.61
N LEU A 104 6.61 -0.86 4.26
CA LEU A 104 5.56 0.05 3.82
C LEU A 104 5.99 1.53 3.96
N SER A 105 6.63 1.89 5.08
CA SER A 105 7.19 3.24 5.26
C SER A 105 8.37 3.50 4.33
N ASN A 106 9.30 2.57 4.15
CA ASN A 106 10.43 2.78 3.24
C ASN A 106 9.97 2.95 1.78
N LEU A 107 8.94 2.22 1.35
CA LEU A 107 8.43 2.35 0.00
C LEU A 107 7.64 3.64 -0.19
N LEU A 108 6.85 4.06 0.81
CA LEU A 108 6.23 5.39 0.82
C LEU A 108 7.26 6.52 0.86
N ILE A 109 8.36 6.38 1.61
CA ILE A 109 9.42 7.38 1.67
C ILE A 109 10.19 7.44 0.35
N ALA A 110 10.53 6.29 -0.25
CA ALA A 110 11.18 6.25 -1.56
C ALA A 110 10.33 6.94 -2.64
N GLU A 111 9.03 6.64 -2.64
CA GLU A 111 8.05 7.27 -3.53
C GLU A 111 7.97 8.79 -3.36
N MET A 112 7.93 9.27 -2.12
CA MET A 112 7.87 10.72 -1.82
C MET A 112 9.19 11.44 -2.13
N VAL A 113 10.34 10.78 -1.93
CA VAL A 113 11.66 11.35 -2.25
C VAL A 113 11.84 11.46 -3.76
N GLU A 114 11.41 10.47 -4.54
CA GLU A 114 11.41 10.51 -6.00
C GLU A 114 10.50 11.63 -6.54
N GLU A 115 9.30 11.81 -5.96
CA GLU A 115 8.37 12.90 -6.30
C GLU A 115 8.91 14.30 -5.94
N MET A 116 9.87 14.40 -5.00
CA MET A 116 10.56 15.65 -4.64
C MET A 116 11.73 15.95 -5.58
N GLU A 117 12.51 14.94 -5.97
CA GLU A 117 13.65 15.12 -6.90
C GLU A 117 13.18 15.47 -8.33
N GLU A 118 12.05 14.93 -8.80
CA GLU A 118 11.48 15.31 -10.10
C GLU A 118 11.01 16.77 -10.14
N ARG A 119 10.48 17.31 -9.03
CA ARG A 119 10.05 18.72 -8.94
C ARG A 119 11.21 19.73 -8.91
N GLU A 120 12.38 19.33 -8.39
CA GLU A 120 13.57 20.19 -8.40
C GLU A 120 14.28 20.22 -9.76
N GLN A 121 14.15 19.16 -10.58
CA GLN A 121 14.76 19.12 -11.92
C GLN A 121 13.95 19.85 -13.01
N GLU A 122 12.63 20.01 -12.84
CA GLU A 122 11.75 20.70 -13.80
C GLU A 122 11.74 22.24 -13.69
N THR A 123 12.52 22.83 -12.78
CA THR A 123 12.75 24.29 -12.76
C THR A 123 14.12 24.59 -13.35
N PRO A 124 14.32 24.56 -14.70
CA PRO A 124 15.51 25.16 -15.26
C PRO A 124 15.44 26.65 -14.94
N LEU A 125 16.44 27.08 -14.18
CA LEU A 125 16.85 28.45 -13.97
C LEU A 125 16.95 29.13 -15.35
N ASN A 126 15.87 29.80 -15.76
CA ASN A 126 15.91 30.80 -16.80
C ASN A 126 16.13 32.14 -16.10
N ASP A 127 17.41 32.49 -15.94
CA ASP A 127 17.97 33.85 -16.03
C ASP A 127 19.51 33.74 -16.14
#